data_AF-A0A8S3IZ97-F1
#
_entry.id   AF-A0A8S3IZ97-F1
#
_cell.length_a   1.000
_cell.length_b   1.000
_cell.length_c   1.000
_cell.angle_alpha   90.00
_cell.angle_beta   90.00
_cell.angle_gamma   90.00
#
_symmetry.space_group_name_H-M   'P 1'
#
loop_
_entity.id
_entity.type
_entity.pdbx_description
1 polymer ?
#
loop_
_entity_poly.entity_id
_entity_poly.type
_entity_poly.pdbx_seq_one_letter_code
_entity_poly.pdbx_strand_id
1 'polypeptide(L)'
;MAEILSAKCSCCKKPGIAQCDGCTNGFCSTHFREHRHYLDTKFAQLLHDRSILPHQLVDHSSKIKQAQLKALLHDINQWEEQALKSVTQTAERVRNR
;
A
#
# COMPACT_ATOMS: atom_id res chain seq x y z
N MET A 1 32.96 20.52 -25.07
CA MET A 1 32.04 21.44 -25.78
C MET A 1 30.64 21.04 -25.36
N ALA A 2 29.93 21.88 -24.60
CA ALA A 2 28.56 21.58 -24.21
C ALA A 2 27.68 21.68 -25.46
N GLU A 3 27.18 20.54 -25.96
CA GLU A 3 26.22 20.51 -27.05
C GLU A 3 24.95 21.23 -26.59
N ILE A 4 24.74 22.44 -27.12
CA ILE A 4 23.48 23.14 -26.96
C ILE A 4 22.47 22.39 -27.81
N LEU A 5 21.80 21.40 -27.21
CA LEU A 5 20.59 20.81 -27.75
C LEU A 5 19.60 21.95 -27.99
N SER A 6 19.37 22.30 -29.26
CA SER A 6 18.51 23.40 -29.70
C SER A 6 17.01 23.10 -29.47
N ALA A 7 16.67 22.49 -28.35
CA ALA A 7 15.29 22.26 -27.96
C ALA A 7 14.74 23.56 -27.37
N LYS A 8 13.62 24.05 -27.91
CA LYS A 8 12.88 25.15 -27.27
C LYS A 8 12.34 24.66 -25.93
N CYS A 9 12.26 25.55 -24.95
CA CYS A 9 11.62 25.31 -23.67
C CYS A 9 10.19 24.79 -23.89
N SER A 10 9.87 23.60 -23.39
CA SER A 10 8.54 22.99 -23.57
C SER A 10 7.43 23.85 -22.97
N CYS A 11 7.71 24.60 -21.91
CA CYS A 11 6.76 25.47 -21.19
C CYS A 11 6.49 26.82 -21.89
N CYS A 12 7.54 27.53 -22.33
CA CYS A 12 7.41 28.91 -22.81
C CYS A 12 7.96 29.16 -24.22
N LYS A 13 8.43 28.12 -24.92
CA LYS A 13 8.96 28.13 -26.30
C LYS A 13 10.19 29.03 -26.55
N LYS A 14 10.73 29.69 -25.52
CA LYS A 14 12.05 30.36 -25.54
C LYS A 14 13.18 29.35 -25.77
N PRO A 15 14.38 29.77 -26.19
CA PRO A 15 15.54 28.88 -26.29
C PRO A 15 15.74 28.08 -25.00
N GLY A 16 15.84 26.76 -25.13
CA GLY A 16 16.22 25.90 -24.02
C GLY A 16 17.72 25.91 -23.83
N ILE A 17 18.15 25.59 -22.61
CA ILE A 17 19.57 25.49 -22.23
C ILE A 17 19.91 24.10 -21.66
N ALA A 18 18.89 23.32 -21.33
CA ALA A 18 19.02 22.00 -20.73
C ALA A 18 17.88 21.10 -21.23
N GLN A 19 18.17 19.83 -21.39
CA GLN A 19 17.18 18.78 -21.65
C GLN A 19 17.09 17.89 -20.41
N CYS A 20 15.89 17.40 -20.11
CA CYS A 20 15.71 16.34 -19.14
C CYS A 20 15.71 14.99 -19.86
N ASP A 21 16.67 14.12 -19.55
CA ASP A 21 16.78 12.80 -20.20
C ASP A 21 15.57 11.91 -19.94
N GLY A 22 14.99 12.00 -18.74
CA GLY A 22 13.81 11.22 -18.37
C GLY A 22 12.53 11.68 -19.08
N CYS A 23 12.39 12.98 -19.34
CA CYS A 23 11.19 13.53 -20.01
C CYS A 23 11.40 13.79 -21.49
N THR A 24 12.64 13.71 -22.00
CA THR A 24 13.08 14.13 -23.33
C THR A 24 12.73 15.57 -23.72
N ASN A 25 12.33 16.40 -22.74
CA ASN A 25 11.89 17.78 -22.94
C ASN A 25 13.03 18.78 -22.74
N GLY A 26 13.06 19.83 -23.57
CA GLY A 26 13.95 20.97 -23.41
C GLY A 26 13.36 22.03 -22.48
N PHE A 27 14.21 22.74 -21.72
CA PHE A 27 13.79 23.75 -20.76
C PHE A 27 14.72 24.97 -20.77
N CYS A 28 14.16 26.16 -20.56
CA CYS A 28 14.98 27.32 -20.17
C CYS A 28 15.37 27.20 -18.69
N SER A 29 16.34 28.01 -18.23
CA SER A 29 16.86 27.95 -16.85
C SER A 29 15.78 27.93 -15.77
N THR A 30 14.80 28.83 -15.86
CA THR A 30 13.70 28.93 -14.89
C THR A 30 12.87 27.64 -14.83
N HIS A 31 12.34 27.20 -15.97
CA HIS A 31 11.47 26.03 -16.02
C HIS A 31 12.25 24.73 -15.78
N PHE A 32 13.56 24.69 -16.04
CA PHE A 32 14.39 23.55 -15.68
C PHE A 32 14.51 23.39 -14.16
N ARG A 33 14.70 24.50 -13.43
CA ARG A 33 14.72 24.50 -11.97
C ARG A 33 13.37 24.10 -11.37
N GLU A 34 12.28 24.64 -11.92
CA GLU A 34 10.92 24.27 -11.50
C GLU A 34 10.64 22.78 -11.76
N HIS A 35 11.02 22.29 -12.95
CA HIS A 35 10.89 20.89 -13.30
C HIS A 35 11.66 19.98 -12.34
N ARG A 36 12.91 20.34 -12.03
CA ARG A 36 13.73 19.60 -11.05
C ARG A 36 13.09 19.60 -9.66
N HIS A 37 12.59 20.73 -9.20
CA HIS A 37 11.92 20.81 -7.90
C HIS A 37 10.64 19.98 -7.85
N TYR A 38 9.87 19.97 -8.93
CA TYR A 38 8.72 19.08 -9.07
C TYR A 38 9.13 17.60 -8.98
N LEU A 39 10.19 17.20 -9.67
CA LEU A 39 10.72 15.83 -9.62
C LEU A 39 11.21 15.46 -8.21
N ASP A 40 11.93 16.35 -7.53
CA ASP A 40 12.39 16.12 -6.15
C ASP A 40 11.21 15.90 -5.20
N THR A 41 10.15 16.70 -5.35
CA THR A 41 8.92 16.57 -4.57
C THR A 41 8.22 15.24 -4.84
N LYS A 42 8.11 14.85 -6.11
CA LYS A 42 7.51 13.56 -6.50
C LYS A 42 8.33 12.38 -5.99
N PHE A 43 9.65 12.48 -6.05
CA PHE A 43 10.53 11.44 -5.55
C PHE A 43 10.43 11.28 -4.03
N ALA A 44 10.36 12.40 -3.29
CA ALA A 44 10.12 12.38 -1.85
C ALA A 44 8.78 11.72 -1.49
N GLN A 45 7.71 11.98 -2.26
CA GLN A 45 6.42 11.31 -2.11
C GLN A 45 6.56 9.80 -2.31
N LEU A 46 7.22 9.35 -3.39
CA LEU A 46 7.43 7.93 -3.65
C LEU A 46 8.25 7.24 -2.54
N LEU A 47 9.25 7.91 -1.98
CA LEU A 47 10.02 7.37 -0.86
C LEU A 47 9.17 7.25 0.41
N HIS A 48 8.30 8.22 0.67
CA HIS A 48 7.36 8.18 1.78
C HIS A 48 6.34 7.04 1.60
N ASP A 49 5.71 6.93 0.43
CA ASP A 49 4.76 5.87 0.13
C ASP A 49 5.41 4.50 0.27
N ARG A 50 6.64 4.35 -0.25
CA ARG A 50 7.43 3.12 -0.08
C ARG A 50 7.70 2.79 1.39
N SER A 51 7.93 3.77 2.25
CA SER A 51 8.24 3.51 3.67
C SER A 51 7.01 3.09 4.47
N ILE A 52 5.82 3.58 4.12
CA ILE A 52 4.57 3.24 4.82
C ILE A 52 3.92 1.94 4.31
N LEU A 53 4.13 1.58 3.04
CA LEU A 53 3.49 0.41 2.42
C LEU A 53 3.68 -0.90 3.20
N PRO A 54 4.89 -1.26 3.70
CA PRO A 54 5.08 -2.49 4.47
C PRO A 54 4.22 -2.53 5.75
N HIS A 55 4.12 -1.40 6.46
CA HIS A 55 3.29 -1.30 7.65
C HIS A 55 1.81 -1.48 7.34
N GLN A 56 1.32 -0.83 6.27
CA GLN A 56 -0.07 -0.97 5.83
C GLN A 56 -0.42 -2.41 5.45
N LEU A 57 0.50 -3.12 4.78
CA LEU A 57 0.31 -4.53 4.41
C LEU A 57 0.29 -5.45 5.64
N VAL A 58 1.19 -5.24 6.60
CA VAL A 58 1.22 -6.01 7.86
C VAL A 58 -0.05 -5.78 8.65
N ASP A 59 -0.48 -4.53 8.81
CA ASP A 59 -1.69 -4.18 9.55
C ASP A 59 -2.94 -4.80 8.91
N HIS A 60 -3.05 -4.75 7.58
CA HIS A 60 -4.16 -5.35 6.86
C HIS A 60 -4.19 -6.88 7.02
N SER A 61 -3.04 -7.54 6.86
CA SER A 61 -2.95 -9.00 7.02
C SER A 61 -3.27 -9.46 8.45
N SER A 62 -2.84 -8.68 9.45
CA SER A 62 -3.10 -8.96 10.87
C SER A 62 -4.58 -8.84 11.20
N LYS A 63 -5.26 -7.83 10.66
CA LYS A 63 -6.72 -7.67 10.82
C LYS A 63 -7.49 -8.84 10.22
N ILE A 64 -7.11 -9.32 9.03
CA ILE A 64 -7.72 -10.49 8.39
C ILE A 64 -7.52 -11.73 9.28
N LYS A 65 -6.29 -12.00 9.71
CA LYS A 65 -5.98 -13.15 10.59
C LYS A 65 -6.76 -13.10 11.89
N GLN A 66 -6.88 -11.91 12.50
CA GLN A 66 -7.63 -11.74 13.74
C GLN A 66 -9.14 -12.01 13.53
N ALA A 67 -9.71 -11.55 12.42
CA ALA A 67 -11.11 -11.83 12.08
C ALA A 67 -11.35 -13.34 11.86
N GLN A 68 -10.45 -14.00 11.12
CA GLN A 68 -10.51 -15.44 10.90
C GLN A 68 -10.38 -16.23 12.21
N LEU A 69 -9.45 -15.85 13.08
CA LEU A 69 -9.29 -16.47 14.39
C LEU A 69 -10.54 -16.33 15.26
N LYS A 70 -11.17 -15.15 15.25
CA LYS A 70 -12.44 -14.92 15.98
C LYS A 70 -13.56 -15.82 15.46
N ALA A 71 -13.68 -15.98 14.14
CA ALA A 71 -14.67 -16.87 13.54
C ALA A 71 -14.42 -18.34 13.95
N LEU A 72 -13.17 -18.81 13.85
CA LEU A 72 -12.82 -20.18 14.23
C LEU A 72 -13.08 -20.47 15.71
N LEU A 73 -12.75 -19.52 16.59
CA LEU A 73 -13.04 -19.67 18.02
C LEU A 73 -14.53 -19.74 18.31
N HIS A 74 -15.36 -18.98 17.57
CA HIS A 74 -16.81 -19.08 17.68
C HIS A 74 -17.31 -20.47 17.30
N ASP A 75 -16.84 -21.01 16.18
CA ASP A 75 -17.22 -22.35 15.69
C ASP A 75 -16.79 -23.45 16.68
N ILE A 76 -15.59 -23.34 17.26
CA ILE A 76 -15.10 -24.27 18.28
C ILE A 76 -15.99 -24.23 19.52
N ASN A 77 -16.31 -23.05 20.04
CA ASN A 77 -17.17 -22.90 21.21
C ASN A 77 -18.55 -23.50 20.97
N GLN A 78 -19.13 -23.26 19.79
CA GLN A 78 -20.42 -23.84 19.43
C GLN A 78 -20.35 -25.36 19.37
N TRP A 79 -19.29 -25.93 18.79
CA TRP A 79 -19.09 -27.37 18.77
C TRP A 79 -18.95 -27.96 20.18
N GLU A 80 -18.21 -27.30 21.08
CA GLU A 80 -18.05 -27.73 22.47
C GLU A 80 -19.39 -27.72 23.21
N GLU A 81 -20.18 -26.66 23.09
CA GLU A 81 -21.52 -26.57 23.69
C GLU A 81 -22.44 -27.69 23.21
N GLN A 82 -22.44 -27.96 21.90
CA GLN A 82 -23.25 -29.03 21.31
C GLN A 82 -22.80 -30.41 21.80
N ALA A 83 -21.49 -30.65 21.88
CA ALA A 83 -20.93 -31.90 22.39
C ALA A 83 -21.31 -32.12 23.87
N LEU A 84 -21.13 -31.11 24.71
CA LEU A 84 -21.50 -31.16 26.13
C LEU A 84 -22.99 -31.43 26.32
N LYS A 85 -23.85 -30.78 25.53
CA LYS A 85 -25.30 -31.02 25.55
C LYS A 85 -25.62 -32.47 25.20
N SER A 86 -24.98 -33.02 24.17
CA SER A 86 -25.21 -34.40 23.73
C SER A 86 -24.80 -35.43 24.81
N VAL A 87 -23.62 -35.23 25.41
CA VAL A 87 -23.13 -36.07 26.52
C VAL A 87 -24.08 -35.98 27.72
N THR A 88 -24.51 -34.77 28.09
CA THR A 88 -25.41 -34.54 29.23
C THR A 88 -26.75 -35.23 29.03
N GLN A 89 -27.37 -35.04 27.85
CA GLN A 89 -28.64 -35.69 27.51
C GLN A 89 -28.53 -37.22 27.53
N THR A 90 -27.39 -37.75 27.05
CA THR A 90 -27.15 -39.20 27.07
C THR A 90 -27.02 -39.71 28.51
N ALA A 91 -26.26 -39.01 29.35
CA ALA A 91 -26.10 -39.37 30.75
C ALA A 91 -27.44 -39.33 31.52
N GLU A 92 -28.27 -38.32 31.28
CA GLU A 92 -29.61 -38.22 31.88
C GLU A 92 -30.53 -39.37 31.44
N ARG A 93 -30.53 -39.72 30.14
CA ARG A 93 -31.31 -40.86 29.63
C ARG A 93 -30.91 -42.18 30.26
N VAL A 94 -29.62 -42.38 30.55
CA VAL A 94 -29.11 -43.59 31.21
C VAL A 94 -29.46 -43.61 32.70
N ARG A 95 -29.36 -42.47 33.40
CA ARG A 95 -29.72 -42.38 34.83
C ARG A 95 -31.20 -42.56 35.10
N ASN A 96 -32.06 -42.12 34.18
CA ASN A 96 -33.52 -42.20 34.29
C ASN A 96 -34.09 -43.51 33.69
N ARG A 97 -33.24 -44.49 33.41
CA ARG A 97 -33.60 -45.83 32.91
C ARG A 97 -33.51 -46.84 34.04
#